data_AF-A0A8T3X5R8-F1
#
_entry.id   AF-A0A8T3X5R8-F1
#
_cell.length_a   1.000
_cell.length_b   1.000
_cell.length_c   1.000
_cell.angle_alpha   90.00
_cell.angle_beta   90.00
_cell.angle_gamma   90.00
#
_symmetry.space_group_name_H-M   'P 1'
#
loop_
_entity.id
_entity.type
_entity.pdbx_description
1 polymer ?
#
loop_
_entity_poly.entity_id
_entity_poly.type
_entity_poly.pdbx_seq_one_letter_code
_entity_poly.pdbx_strand_id
1 'polypeptide(L)' 'MNCPVCQKRLYVKEMHGVVVDVCDEHGMWLDRGELEKVHSHAKEHGFAEGFVDSLSHDYH' A
#
# COMPACT_ATOMS: atom_id res chain seq x y z
N MET A 1 -9.86 9.54 -3.65
CA MET A 1 -9.10 10.25 -4.72
C MET A 1 -9.22 9.43 -6.02
N ASN A 2 -8.78 9.92 -7.18
CA ASN A 2 -8.70 9.11 -8.42
C ASN A 2 -7.24 8.75 -8.71
N CYS A 3 -6.99 7.58 -9.29
CA CYS A 3 -5.67 7.17 -9.74
C CYS A 3 -5.18 8.16 -10.81
N PRO A 4 -3.99 8.77 -10.67
CA PRO A 4 -3.49 9.70 -11.68
C PRO A 4 -3.15 9.02 -13.01
N VAL A 5 -2.95 7.68 -13.02
CA VAL A 5 -2.59 6.91 -14.22
C VAL A 5 -3.83 6.49 -15.02
N CYS A 6 -4.77 5.77 -14.41
CA CYS A 6 -5.98 5.29 -15.12
C CYS A 6 -7.26 6.08 -14.84
N GLN A 7 -7.19 7.10 -13.98
CA GLN A 7 -8.33 7.98 -13.62
C GLN A 7 -9.52 7.28 -12.94
N LYS A 8 -9.40 5.99 -12.59
CA LYS A 8 -10.39 5.25 -11.81
C LYS A 8 -10.35 5.65 -10.33
N ARG A 9 -11.47 5.46 -9.63
CA ARG A 9 -11.61 5.73 -8.19
C ARG A 9 -10.64 4.83 -7.40
N LEU A 10 -9.86 5.41 -6.50
CA LEU A 10 -9.07 4.66 -5.52
C LEU A 10 -9.99 4.19 -4.39
N TYR A 11 -9.71 3.02 -3.83
CA TYR A 11 -10.36 2.51 -2.63
C TYR A 11 -9.37 2.48 -1.45
N VAL A 12 -9.92 2.61 -0.24
CA VAL A 12 -9.12 2.67 0.98
C VAL A 12 -8.94 1.26 1.52
N LYS A 13 -7.70 0.87 1.84
CA LYS A 13 -7.35 -0.40 2.49
C LYS A 13 -6.52 -0.12 3.74
N GLU A 14 -6.80 -0.83 4.82
CA GLU A 14 -5.96 -0.81 6.03
C GLU A 14 -5.03 -2.02 6.02
N MET A 15 -3.72 -1.78 6.15
CA MET A 15 -2.68 -2.80 6.15
C MET A 15 -1.75 -2.57 7.33
N HIS A 16 -1.71 -3.52 8.27
CA HIS A 16 -0.87 -3.43 9.49
C HIS A 16 -1.03 -2.11 10.26
N GLY A 17 -2.27 -1.58 10.34
CA GLY A 17 -2.57 -0.31 11.02
C GLY A 17 -2.25 0.95 10.21
N VAL A 18 -1.89 0.80 8.93
CA VAL A 18 -1.67 1.91 8.00
C VAL A 18 -2.81 1.95 6.98
N VAL A 19 -3.48 3.08 6.88
CA VAL A 19 -4.54 3.32 5.89
C VAL A 19 -3.90 3.83 4.61
N VAL A 20 -4.17 3.18 3.47
CA VAL A 20 -3.61 3.54 2.16
C VAL A 20 -4.68 3.57 1.08
N ASP A 21 -4.48 4.41 0.05
CA ASP A 21 -5.32 4.44 -1.15
C ASP A 21 -4.76 3.45 -2.19
N VAL A 22 -5.59 2.54 -2.71
CA VAL A 22 -5.17 1.47 -3.63
C VAL A 22 -5.89 1.59 -4.98
N CYS A 23 -5.14 1.35 -6.05
CA CYS A 23 -5.61 1.15 -7.41
C CYS A 23 -5.37 -0.32 -7.80
N ASP A 24 -6.42 -1.00 -8.26
CA ASP A 24 -6.32 -2.41 -8.71
C ASP A 24 -5.30 -2.64 -9.83
N GLU A 25 -5.03 -1.60 -10.64
CA GLU A 25 -4.16 -1.72 -11.83
C GLU A 25 -2.73 -1.19 -11.59
N HIS A 26 -2.55 -0.25 -10.65
CA HIS A 26 -1.29 0.49 -10.50
C HIS A 26 -0.72 0.45 -9.08
N GLY A 27 -1.38 -0.26 -8.16
CA GLY A 27 -0.93 -0.45 -6.79
C GLY A 27 -1.31 0.68 -5.85
N MET A 28 -0.54 0.81 -4.77
CA MET A 28 -0.81 1.70 -3.65
C MET A 28 -0.25 3.11 -3.86
N TRP A 29 -1.01 4.10 -3.41
CA TRP A 29 -0.67 5.51 -3.39
C TRP A 29 -0.50 5.95 -1.94
N LEU A 30 0.71 6.39 -1.63
CA LEU A 30 1.10 6.86 -0.30
C LEU A 30 1.22 8.37 -0.32
N ASP A 31 0.69 9.02 0.70
CA ASP A 31 0.88 10.45 0.91
C ASP A 31 2.31 10.74 1.41
N ARG A 32 2.71 12.01 1.26
CA ARG A 32 4.01 12.48 1.74
C ARG A 32 4.09 12.30 3.26
N GLY A 33 5.07 11.54 3.75
CA GLY A 33 5.21 11.18 5.17
C GLY A 33 4.74 9.76 5.51
N GLU A 34 3.97 9.10 4.65
CA GLU A 34 3.53 7.72 4.85
C GLU A 34 4.59 6.71 4.41
N LEU A 35 5.33 7.03 3.34
CA LEU A 35 6.46 6.21 2.88
C LEU A 35 7.52 6.03 3.97
N GLU A 36 7.79 7.08 4.75
CA GLU A 36 8.74 7.04 5.86
C GLU A 36 8.26 6.15 7.00
N LYS A 37 6.95 6.08 7.24
CA LYS A 37 6.35 5.16 8.22
C LYS A 37 6.47 3.72 7.77
N VAL A 38 6.15 3.44 6.50
CA VAL A 38 6.31 2.11 5.88
C VAL A 38 7.78 1.68 5.93
N HIS A 39 8.70 2.58 5.57
CA HIS A 39 10.15 2.30 5.56
C HIS A 39 10.73 2.08 6.96
N SER A 40 10.29 2.86 7.95
CA SER A 40 10.71 2.69 9.35
C SER A 40 10.22 1.35 9.91
N HIS A 41 8.94 1.01 9.65
CA HIS A 41 8.36 -0.25 10.07
C HIS A 41 9.04 -1.47 9.41
N ALA A 42 9.40 -1.36 8.13
CA ALA A 42 10.12 -2.39 7.39
C ALA A 42 11.56 -2.59 7.90
N LYS A 43 12.21 -1.55 8.42
CA LYS A 43 13.55 -1.66 9.03
C LYS A 43 13.52 -2.27 10.43
N GLU A 44 12.53 -1.93 11.24
CA GLU A 44 12.42 -2.38 12.62
C GLU A 44 11.97 -3.84 12.74
N HIS A 45 11.09 -4.29 11.85
CA HIS A 45 10.56 -5.65 11.86
C HIS A 45 11.21 -6.58 10.82
N GLY A 46 12.17 -6.07 10.03
CA GLY A 46 12.59 -6.67 8.78
C GLY A 46 11.44 -6.70 7.76
N PHE A 47 11.74 -6.89 6.47
CA PHE A 47 10.72 -7.35 5.51
C PHE A 47 10.35 -8.79 5.85
N ALA A 48 9.77 -9.03 7.03
CA ALA A 48 9.19 -10.30 7.40
C ALA A 48 7.93 -10.47 6.55
N GLU A 49 8.10 -11.12 5.39
CA GLU A 49 7.16 -12.01 4.67
C GLU A 49 5.64 -11.74 4.71
N GLY A 50 5.17 -10.51 4.98
CA GLY A 50 3.75 -10.21 5.17
C GLY A 50 3.26 -8.94 4.47
N PHE A 51 4.14 -7.94 4.32
CA PHE A 51 3.78 -6.70 3.61
C PHE A 51 3.71 -6.91 2.09
N VAL A 52 4.57 -7.76 1.53
CA VAL A 52 4.56 -8.13 0.10
C VAL A 52 3.59 -9.30 -0.17
N ASP A 53 3.37 -10.16 0.83
CA ASP A 53 2.54 -11.35 0.70
C ASP A 53 1.04 -11.00 0.63
N SER A 54 0.61 -9.96 1.35
CA SER A 54 -0.75 -9.41 1.25
C SER A 54 -1.03 -8.58 -0.01
N LEU A 55 0.02 -8.16 -0.73
CA LEU A 55 -0.11 -7.58 -2.08
C LEU A 55 -0.15 -8.65 -3.17
N SER A 56 0.30 -9.87 -2.86
CA SER A 56 0.39 -11.00 -3.81
C SER A 56 -0.80 -11.96 -3.69
N HIS A 57 -1.49 -12.00 -2.54
CA HIS A 57 -2.63 -12.90 -2.30
C HIS A 57 -3.99 -12.41 -2.84
N ASP A 58 -4.08 -11.15 -3.30
CA ASP A 58 -5.30 -10.60 -3.93
C ASP A 58 -5.19 -10.58 -5.48
N TYR A 59 -4.18 -11.22 -6.07
CA TYR A 59 -4.09 -11.54 -7.50
C TYR A 59 -4.46 -13.01 -7.72
N HIS A 60 -5.75 -13.33 -7.63
CA HIS A 60 -6.33 -14.56 -8.16
C HIS A 60 -7.70 -14.29 -8.77
#